data_AF-A0A348TXM8-F1
#
_entry.id   AF-A0A348TXM8-F1
#
_cell.length_a   1.000
_cell.length_b   1.000
_cell.length_c   1.000
_cell.angle_alpha   90.00
_cell.angle_beta   90.00
_cell.angle_gamma   90.00
#
_symmetry.space_group_name_H-M   'P 1'
#
loop_
_entity.id
_entity.type
_entity.pdbx_description
1 polymer ?
#
loop_
_entity_poly.entity_id
_entity_poly.type
_entity_poly.pdbx_seq_one_letter_code
_entity_poly.pdbx_strand_id
1 'polypeptide(L)'
;AAKIRLYSINECIIESTAWPSSTLMKITAELGTQTNIKSLITPGPYIVGSNSSLNQGEAYGLGRFNVANANYRRQKRLLDLVLTFLLFATLPITGALAVLLGRTKGVALWIAKSGKLLTGQATLIGYSTDAAERNQLPKLASPIFDIANGIPKVLNVSQSESALVTNYAKEAELKSDLHQLWQLSKF
;
A
#
# COMPACT_ATOMS: atom_id res chain seq x y z
N ALA A 1 2.11 29.26 14.38
CA ALA A 1 2.83 28.15 15.06
C ALA A 1 2.04 27.45 16.19
N ALA A 2 1.50 28.15 17.20
CA ALA A 2 0.94 27.51 18.42
C ALA A 2 -0.26 26.55 18.20
N LYS A 3 -1.15 26.82 17.24
CA LYS A 3 -2.32 25.95 16.97
C LYS A 3 -1.96 24.64 16.25
N ILE A 4 -0.84 24.59 15.52
CA ILE A 4 -0.44 23.45 14.68
C ILE A 4 0.13 22.31 15.54
N ARG A 5 0.87 22.66 16.60
CA ARG A 5 1.33 21.70 17.62
C ARG A 5 0.19 21.06 18.41
N LEU A 6 -0.90 21.80 18.62
CA LEU A 6 -2.05 21.33 19.39
C LEU A 6 -2.84 20.23 18.64
N TYR A 7 -2.79 20.23 17.30
CA TYR A 7 -3.50 19.28 16.44
C TYR A 7 -2.58 18.27 15.72
N SER A 8 -1.27 18.25 16.00
CA SER A 8 -0.31 17.33 15.35
C SER A 8 -0.44 17.33 13.83
N ILE A 9 -0.49 18.53 13.22
CA ILE A 9 -0.61 18.65 11.77
C ILE A 9 0.78 18.41 11.16
N ASN A 10 0.94 17.27 10.50
CA ASN A 10 2.23 16.83 9.93
C ASN A 10 2.44 17.32 8.50
N GLU A 11 1.38 17.81 7.83
CA GLU A 11 1.41 18.22 6.44
C GLU A 11 0.50 19.44 6.21
N CYS A 12 1.00 20.41 5.45
CA CYS A 12 0.29 21.61 5.05
C CYS A 12 0.41 21.78 3.53
N ILE A 13 -0.74 21.82 2.85
CA ILE A 13 -0.82 22.04 1.40
C ILE A 13 -1.27 23.48 1.16
N ILE A 14 -0.46 24.24 0.41
CA ILE A 14 -0.71 25.65 0.10
C ILE A 14 -0.91 25.79 -1.40
N GLU A 15 -1.99 26.43 -1.82
CA GLU A 15 -2.19 26.78 -3.22
C GLU A 15 -1.26 27.94 -3.62
N SER A 16 -0.32 27.68 -4.55
CA SER A 16 0.72 28.65 -4.90
C SER A 16 0.19 29.80 -5.76
N THR A 17 -0.94 29.61 -6.45
CA THR A 17 -1.59 30.64 -7.28
C THR A 17 -2.43 31.63 -6.49
N ALA A 18 -2.79 31.29 -5.25
CA ALA A 18 -3.64 32.12 -4.40
C ALA A 18 -2.87 33.23 -3.67
N TRP A 19 -1.54 33.12 -3.54
CA TRP A 19 -0.75 34.02 -2.69
C TRP A 19 0.57 34.46 -3.36
N PRO A 20 1.02 35.72 -3.15
CA PRO A 20 2.35 36.15 -3.58
C PRO A 20 3.47 35.31 -2.96
N SER A 21 4.57 35.09 -3.69
CA SER A 21 5.71 34.26 -3.25
C SER A 21 6.34 34.75 -1.93
N SER A 22 6.27 36.05 -1.64
CA SER A 22 6.73 36.63 -0.37
C SER A 22 5.89 36.18 0.82
N THR A 23 4.58 35.98 0.64
CA THR A 23 3.68 35.44 1.66
C THR A 23 3.94 33.95 1.86
N LEU A 24 4.16 33.20 0.78
CA LEU A 24 4.54 31.78 0.85
C LEU A 24 5.85 31.58 1.63
N MET A 25 6.86 32.42 1.38
CA MET A 25 8.13 32.40 2.13
C MET A 25 7.96 32.70 3.63
N LYS A 26 7.04 33.60 4.00
CA LYS A 26 6.75 33.88 5.41
C LYS A 26 6.07 32.69 6.08
N ILE A 27 5.10 32.07 5.40
CA ILE A 27 4.41 30.87 5.91
C ILE A 27 5.40 29.71 6.08
N THR A 28 6.28 29.47 5.11
CA THR A 28 7.30 28.42 5.22
C THR A 28 8.32 28.70 6.32
N ALA A 29 8.73 29.95 6.50
CA ALA A 29 9.62 30.36 7.59
C ALA A 29 8.97 30.19 8.98
N GLU A 30 7.68 30.52 9.13
CA GLU A 30 6.95 30.39 10.39
C GLU A 30 6.63 28.93 10.78
N LEU A 31 6.42 28.06 9.80
CA LEU A 31 6.13 26.64 10.00
C LEU A 31 7.38 25.80 10.28
N GLY A 32 8.53 26.22 9.75
CA GLY A 32 9.82 25.56 9.97
C GLY A 32 9.87 24.13 9.46
N THR A 33 10.83 23.33 9.95
CA THR A 33 11.10 21.95 9.49
C THR A 33 10.19 20.89 10.11
N GLN A 34 9.29 21.27 11.02
CA GLN A 34 8.44 20.33 11.76
C GLN A 34 7.14 19.96 11.01
N THR A 35 6.78 20.71 9.97
CA THR A 35 5.58 20.47 9.15
C THR A 35 5.99 20.31 7.70
N ASN A 36 5.52 19.27 7.01
CA ASN A 36 5.81 19.09 5.59
C ASN A 36 4.97 20.07 4.77
N ILE A 37 5.62 20.94 4.00
CA ILE A 37 4.93 21.98 3.23
C ILE A 37 4.96 21.61 1.75
N LYS A 38 3.78 21.56 1.15
CA LYS A 38 3.62 21.30 -0.28
C LYS A 38 2.83 22.40 -0.96
N SER A 39 3.21 22.75 -2.17
CA SER A 39 2.59 23.79 -2.99
C SER A 39 1.78 23.17 -4.13
N LEU A 40 0.49 23.46 -4.20
CA LEU A 40 -0.35 23.07 -5.34
C LEU A 40 -0.21 24.11 -6.46
N ILE A 41 0.19 23.67 -7.65
CA ILE A 41 0.36 24.52 -8.84
C ILE A 41 -0.85 24.38 -9.78
N THR A 42 -1.83 25.27 -9.64
CA THR A 42 -2.96 25.42 -10.58
C THR A 42 -2.45 26.07 -11.89
N PRO A 43 -2.88 25.65 -13.10
CA PRO A 43 -4.01 24.77 -13.45
C PRO A 43 -3.67 23.28 -13.58
N GLY A 44 -2.50 22.84 -13.14
CA GLY A 44 -2.10 21.42 -13.20
C GLY A 44 -2.51 20.63 -11.95
N PRO A 45 -2.65 19.30 -12.03
CA PRO A 45 -2.95 18.44 -10.88
C PRO A 45 -1.70 18.17 -10.00
N TYR A 46 -0.76 19.12 -9.93
CA TYR A 46 0.57 18.88 -9.37
C TYR A 46 0.72 19.54 -8.00
N ILE A 47 1.14 18.74 -7.02
CA ILE A 47 1.53 19.19 -5.69
C ILE A 47 3.07 19.06 -5.60
N VAL A 48 3.76 20.18 -5.46
CA VAL A 48 5.22 20.31 -5.39
C VAL A 48 5.65 20.55 -3.95
N GLY A 49 6.29 19.55 -3.32
CA GLY A 49 6.85 19.66 -1.96
C GLY A 49 8.28 20.21 -1.94
N SER A 50 8.65 20.89 -0.86
CA SER A 50 10.02 21.38 -0.63
C SER A 50 11.00 20.32 -0.09
N ASN A 51 10.66 19.03 -0.21
CA ASN A 51 11.47 17.98 0.39
C ASN A 51 12.84 17.90 -0.28
N SER A 52 13.87 17.85 0.57
CA SER A 52 15.27 18.04 0.24
C SER A 52 15.72 17.18 -0.94
N SER A 53 16.66 17.71 -1.74
CA SER A 53 17.35 17.11 -2.89
C SER A 53 17.89 15.67 -2.71
N LEU A 54 17.75 15.08 -1.53
CA LEU A 54 18.18 13.73 -1.14
C LEU A 54 17.09 12.66 -1.28
N ASN A 55 15.81 13.01 -1.26
CA ASN A 55 14.79 12.12 -1.79
C ASN A 55 14.66 12.45 -3.27
N GLN A 56 15.25 11.61 -4.11
CA GLN A 56 14.97 11.63 -5.56
C GLN A 56 13.49 11.87 -5.74
N GLY A 57 13.15 12.95 -6.45
CA GLY A 57 11.77 13.35 -6.66
C GLY A 57 10.96 12.15 -7.09
N GLU A 58 10.19 11.61 -6.16
CA GLU A 58 9.03 10.81 -6.47
C GLU A 58 8.09 11.80 -7.14
N ALA A 59 8.28 11.96 -8.44
CA ALA A 59 7.25 12.43 -9.31
C ALA A 59 6.05 11.55 -8.99
N TYR A 60 5.13 12.09 -8.20
CA TYR A 60 3.78 11.58 -7.99
C TYR A 60 3.09 11.60 -9.36
N GLY A 61 3.54 10.72 -10.24
CA GLY A 61 2.90 10.45 -11.51
C GLY A 61 1.62 9.73 -11.15
N LEU A 62 0.53 10.48 -11.15
CA LEU A 62 -0.81 9.93 -11.36
C LEU A 62 -0.71 8.98 -12.57
N GLY A 63 -0.61 7.67 -12.30
CA GLY A 63 -0.44 6.63 -13.32
C GLY A 63 0.76 5.68 -13.14
N ARG A 64 1.72 5.93 -12.24
CA ARG A 64 2.77 4.94 -11.92
C ARG A 64 2.37 4.09 -10.71
N PHE A 65 1.61 3.03 -10.97
CA PHE A 65 1.37 1.99 -9.97
C PHE A 65 2.64 1.14 -9.80
N ASN A 66 3.21 1.06 -8.60
CA ASN A 66 4.36 0.20 -8.37
C ASN A 66 4.02 -1.28 -8.59
N VAL A 67 2.74 -1.65 -8.47
CA VAL A 67 2.24 -2.98 -8.88
C VAL A 67 2.49 -3.28 -10.37
N ALA A 68 2.57 -2.27 -11.25
CA ALA A 68 2.91 -2.46 -12.67
C ALA A 68 4.42 -2.61 -12.91
N ASN A 69 5.26 -2.30 -11.92
CA ASN A 69 6.71 -2.37 -12.04
C ASN A 69 7.17 -3.83 -12.22
N ALA A 70 7.94 -4.09 -13.27
CA ALA A 70 8.43 -5.43 -13.60
C ALA A 70 9.35 -6.01 -12.50
N ASN A 71 10.17 -5.16 -11.85
CA ASN A 71 11.06 -5.59 -10.78
C ASN A 71 10.27 -6.04 -9.55
N TYR A 72 9.29 -5.22 -9.14
CA TYR A 72 8.38 -5.57 -8.05
C TYR A 72 7.63 -6.87 -8.35
N ARG A 73 7.05 -7.03 -9.55
CA ARG A 73 6.33 -8.26 -9.93
C ARG A 73 7.21 -9.51 -9.85
N ARG A 74 8.46 -9.43 -10.30
CA ARG A 74 9.43 -10.55 -10.21
C ARG A 74 9.79 -10.86 -8.76
N GLN A 75 10.06 -9.84 -7.95
CA GLN A 75 10.39 -10.02 -6.54
C GLN A 75 9.20 -10.57 -5.74
N LYS A 76 7.99 -10.05 -5.97
CA LYS A 76 6.75 -10.56 -5.37
C LYS A 76 6.54 -12.03 -5.74
N ARG A 77 6.77 -12.38 -7.00
CA ARG A 77 6.67 -13.77 -7.46
C ARG A 77 7.66 -14.69 -6.74
N LEU A 78 8.90 -14.25 -6.60
CA LEU A 78 9.92 -14.99 -5.85
C LEU A 78 9.54 -15.14 -4.38
N LEU A 79 9.04 -14.06 -3.75
CA LEU A 79 8.57 -14.08 -2.37
C LEU A 79 7.44 -15.11 -2.19
N ASP A 80 6.43 -15.07 -3.04
CA ASP A 80 5.29 -16.00 -3.00
C ASP A 80 5.75 -17.47 -3.09
N LEU A 81 6.68 -17.76 -3.99
CA LEU A 81 7.24 -19.09 -4.19
C LEU A 81 8.11 -19.54 -3.00
N VAL A 82 9.03 -18.68 -2.54
CA VAL A 82 9.93 -18.97 -1.41
C VAL A 82 9.13 -19.21 -0.14
N LEU A 83 8.15 -18.36 0.15
CA LEU A 83 7.30 -18.51 1.32
C LEU A 83 6.44 -19.78 1.26
N THR A 84 5.90 -20.11 0.09
CA THR A 84 5.10 -21.33 -0.09
C THR A 84 5.98 -22.57 0.07
N PHE A 85 7.19 -22.56 -0.50
CA PHE A 85 8.16 -23.63 -0.30
C PHE A 85 8.58 -23.78 1.16
N LEU A 86 8.85 -22.66 1.85
CA LEU A 86 9.21 -22.65 3.26
C LEU A 86 8.06 -23.18 4.13
N LEU A 87 6.81 -22.84 3.80
CA LEU A 87 5.62 -23.39 4.45
C LEU A 87 5.59 -24.92 4.33
N PHE A 88 5.83 -25.47 3.13
CA PHE A 88 5.87 -26.92 2.91
C PHE A 88 7.05 -27.60 3.61
N ALA A 89 8.24 -27.00 3.54
CA ALA A 89 9.46 -27.53 4.18
C ALA A 89 9.34 -27.56 5.71
N THR A 90 8.56 -26.64 6.30
CA THR A 90 8.39 -26.50 7.75
C THR A 90 6.98 -26.90 8.23
N LEU A 91 6.23 -27.68 7.45
CA LEU A 91 4.85 -28.12 7.76
C LEU A 91 4.57 -28.52 9.21
N PRO A 92 5.39 -29.40 9.86
CA PRO A 92 5.11 -29.79 11.24
C PRO A 92 5.20 -28.60 12.21
N ILE A 93 6.14 -27.69 11.97
CA ILE A 93 6.36 -26.50 12.79
C ILE A 93 5.27 -25.45 12.52
N THR A 94 5.00 -25.15 11.25
CA THR A 94 3.98 -24.16 10.85
C THR A 94 2.59 -24.60 11.25
N GLY A 95 2.27 -25.90 11.15
CA GLY A 95 1.02 -26.47 11.64
C GLY A 95 0.86 -26.32 13.16
N ALA A 96 1.88 -26.66 13.94
CA ALA A 96 1.86 -26.50 15.39
C ALA A 96 1.70 -25.02 15.81
N LEU A 97 2.44 -24.11 15.17
CA LEU A 97 2.32 -22.67 15.39
C LEU A 97 0.95 -22.13 14.96
N ALA A 98 0.38 -22.63 13.87
CA ALA A 98 -0.95 -22.22 13.42
C ALA A 98 -2.05 -22.62 14.41
N VAL A 99 -1.94 -23.78 15.06
CA VAL A 99 -2.86 -24.19 16.13
C VAL A 99 -2.72 -23.26 17.34
N LEU A 100 -1.47 -23.01 17.79
CA LEU A 100 -1.18 -22.13 18.94
C LEU A 100 -1.67 -20.69 18.72
N LEU A 101 -1.51 -20.16 17.51
CA LEU A 101 -1.85 -18.78 17.16
C LEU A 101 -3.28 -18.63 16.58
N GLY A 102 -4.05 -19.71 16.51
CA GLY A 102 -5.43 -19.70 15.97
C GLY A 102 -5.54 -19.42 14.46
N ARG A 103 -4.50 -19.72 13.66
CA ARG A 103 -4.38 -19.42 12.23
C ARG A 103 -4.55 -20.62 11.31
N THR A 104 -5.14 -21.70 11.81
CA THR A 104 -5.30 -22.95 11.08
C THR A 104 -6.05 -22.79 9.76
N LYS A 105 -7.06 -21.90 9.72
CA LYS A 105 -7.85 -21.60 8.52
C LYS A 105 -7.02 -20.95 7.42
N GLY A 106 -6.24 -19.91 7.75
CA GLY A 106 -5.37 -19.22 6.80
C GLY A 106 -4.31 -20.15 6.21
N VAL A 107 -3.66 -20.97 7.04
CA VAL A 107 -2.66 -21.95 6.57
C VAL A 107 -3.31 -23.02 5.70
N ALA A 108 -4.49 -23.55 6.09
CA ALA A 108 -5.23 -24.51 5.28
C ALA A 108 -5.64 -23.93 3.91
N LEU A 109 -6.10 -22.68 3.87
CA LEU A 109 -6.43 -21.97 2.64
C LEU A 109 -5.20 -21.81 1.73
N TRP A 110 -4.07 -21.43 2.30
CA TRP A 110 -2.81 -21.31 1.57
C TRP A 110 -2.39 -22.67 0.97
N ILE A 111 -2.40 -23.75 1.76
CA ILE A 111 -2.07 -25.09 1.27
C ILE A 111 -3.01 -25.50 0.13
N ALA A 112 -4.32 -25.30 0.29
CA ALA A 112 -5.32 -25.66 -0.71
C ALA A 112 -5.19 -24.90 -2.04
N LYS A 113 -4.68 -23.66 -2.01
CA LYS A 113 -4.50 -22.81 -3.20
C LYS A 113 -3.05 -22.78 -3.70
N SER A 114 -2.14 -23.47 -3.01
CA SER A 114 -0.71 -23.48 -3.33
C SER A 114 -0.41 -23.95 -4.75
N GLY A 115 -1.15 -24.92 -5.29
CA GLY A 115 -0.99 -25.38 -6.67
C GLY A 115 -1.20 -24.26 -7.71
N LYS A 116 -2.24 -23.43 -7.54
CA LYS A 116 -2.48 -22.26 -8.40
C LYS A 116 -1.42 -21.18 -8.23
N LEU A 117 -0.86 -21.09 -7.03
CA LEU A 117 0.25 -20.20 -6.76
C LEU A 117 1.51 -20.70 -7.49
N LEU A 118 1.85 -21.99 -7.46
CA LEU A 118 3.02 -22.53 -8.18
C LEU A 118 2.91 -22.37 -9.70
N THR A 119 1.71 -22.49 -10.29
CA THR A 119 1.48 -22.25 -11.73
C THR A 119 1.44 -20.78 -12.13
N GLY A 120 1.49 -19.85 -11.16
CA GLY A 120 1.50 -18.40 -11.41
C GLY A 120 0.12 -17.79 -11.68
N GLN A 121 -0.94 -18.57 -11.51
CA GLN A 121 -2.32 -18.12 -11.65
C GLN A 121 -2.84 -17.41 -10.38
N ALA A 122 -2.16 -17.57 -9.26
CA ALA A 122 -2.47 -16.92 -7.99
C ALA A 122 -1.25 -16.25 -7.37
N THR A 123 -1.50 -15.24 -6.55
CA THR A 123 -0.51 -14.58 -5.67
C THR A 123 -0.91 -14.76 -4.21
N LEU A 124 0.01 -14.58 -3.26
CA LEU A 124 -0.37 -14.64 -1.85
C LEU A 124 -1.34 -13.52 -1.49
N ILE A 125 -1.01 -12.29 -1.91
CA ILE A 125 -1.70 -11.07 -1.48
C ILE A 125 -1.86 -10.13 -2.64
N GLY A 126 -2.98 -9.44 -2.65
CA GLY A 126 -3.29 -8.39 -3.60
C GLY A 126 -4.76 -8.07 -3.53
N TYR A 127 -5.25 -7.47 -4.60
CA TYR A 127 -6.68 -7.19 -4.80
C TYR A 127 -7.23 -8.11 -5.88
N SER A 128 -8.54 -8.38 -5.80
CA SER A 128 -9.28 -9.10 -6.83
C SER A 128 -9.23 -8.41 -8.21
N THR A 129 -9.42 -9.20 -9.26
CA THR A 129 -9.55 -8.69 -10.63
C THR A 129 -10.71 -7.72 -10.78
N ASP A 130 -11.78 -7.94 -10.03
CA ASP A 130 -12.98 -7.11 -10.05
C ASP A 130 -12.68 -5.73 -9.44
N ALA A 131 -11.93 -5.69 -8.34
CA ALA A 131 -11.44 -4.45 -7.75
C ALA A 131 -10.45 -3.74 -8.68
N ALA A 132 -9.65 -4.49 -9.46
CA ALA A 132 -8.76 -3.91 -10.47
C ALA A 132 -9.55 -3.19 -11.57
N GLU A 133 -10.58 -3.84 -12.12
CA GLU A 133 -11.41 -3.27 -13.19
C GLU A 133 -12.22 -2.05 -12.70
N ARG A 134 -12.84 -2.16 -11.52
CA ARG A 134 -13.62 -1.07 -10.91
C ARG A 134 -12.78 0.19 -10.67
N ASN A 135 -11.51 0.03 -10.32
CA ASN A 135 -10.61 1.13 -9.96
C ASN A 135 -9.58 1.46 -11.05
N GLN A 136 -9.69 0.86 -12.25
CA GLN A 136 -8.77 1.05 -13.37
C GLN A 136 -7.29 0.78 -13.00
N LEU A 137 -7.06 -0.25 -12.19
CA LEU A 137 -5.73 -0.63 -11.70
C LEU A 137 -5.10 -1.73 -12.56
N PRO A 138 -3.76 -1.88 -12.54
CA PRO A 138 -3.09 -2.97 -13.22
C PRO A 138 -3.60 -4.32 -12.70
N LYS A 139 -3.88 -5.26 -13.60
CA LYS A 139 -4.33 -6.59 -13.18
C LYS A 139 -3.21 -7.36 -12.47
N LEU A 140 -3.57 -7.98 -11.35
CA LEU A 140 -2.76 -8.95 -10.61
C LEU A 140 -3.40 -10.34 -10.73
N ALA A 141 -2.58 -11.38 -10.58
CA ALA A 141 -3.11 -12.74 -10.46
C ALA A 141 -3.90 -12.87 -9.14
N SER A 142 -4.98 -13.67 -9.18
CA SER A 142 -5.97 -13.71 -8.11
C SER A 142 -5.32 -14.00 -6.75
N PRO A 143 -5.49 -13.12 -5.75
CA PRO A 143 -4.84 -13.29 -4.46
C PRO A 143 -5.50 -14.42 -3.65
N ILE A 144 -4.70 -15.16 -2.88
CA ILE A 144 -5.21 -16.08 -1.86
C ILE A 144 -5.81 -15.27 -0.70
N PHE A 145 -5.11 -14.22 -0.29
CA PHE A 145 -5.52 -13.27 0.74
C PHE A 145 -5.79 -11.90 0.11
N ASP A 146 -7.06 -11.58 -0.10
CA ASP A 146 -7.46 -10.28 -0.64
C ASP A 146 -7.35 -9.20 0.45
N ILE A 147 -6.69 -8.08 0.13
CA ILE A 147 -6.55 -6.92 1.01
C ILE A 147 -7.90 -6.29 1.37
N ALA A 148 -8.90 -6.40 0.49
CA ALA A 148 -10.24 -5.88 0.73
C ALA A 148 -10.94 -6.61 1.88
N ASN A 149 -10.60 -7.89 2.11
CA ASN A 149 -11.17 -8.68 3.22
C ASN A 149 -10.65 -8.24 4.60
N GLY A 150 -9.59 -7.42 4.66
CA GLY A 150 -9.07 -6.83 5.89
C GLY A 150 -9.95 -5.69 6.44
N ILE A 151 -10.88 -5.17 5.64
CA ILE A 151 -11.83 -4.13 6.08
C ILE A 151 -12.99 -4.82 6.81
N PRO A 152 -13.33 -4.43 8.06
CA PRO A 152 -14.51 -4.94 8.74
C PRO A 152 -15.76 -4.65 7.90
N LYS A 153 -16.53 -5.69 7.56
CA LYS A 153 -17.78 -5.58 6.76
C LYS A 153 -18.80 -4.57 7.30
N VAL A 154 -18.66 -4.17 8.57
CA VAL A 154 -19.51 -3.17 9.25
C VAL A 154 -19.26 -1.75 8.72
N LEU A 155 -18.06 -1.45 8.22
CA LEU A 155 -17.68 -0.14 7.67
C LEU A 155 -17.85 -0.11 6.14
N ASN A 156 -18.95 -0.66 5.62
CA ASN A 156 -19.23 -0.93 4.21
C ASN A 156 -19.34 0.36 3.35
N VAL A 157 -18.26 1.12 3.28
CA VAL A 157 -18.10 2.34 2.51
C VAL A 157 -17.26 1.93 1.30
N SER A 158 -17.91 1.76 0.16
CA SER A 158 -17.27 1.40 -1.13
C SER A 158 -16.07 2.30 -1.49
N GLN A 159 -16.07 3.54 -1.00
CA GLN A 159 -14.97 4.48 -1.15
C GLN A 159 -13.71 4.10 -0.35
N SER A 160 -13.87 3.44 0.81
CA SER A 160 -12.74 3.00 1.65
C SER A 160 -12.01 1.81 1.04
N GLU A 161 -12.74 0.88 0.43
CA GLU A 161 -12.17 -0.26 -0.30
C GLU A 161 -11.40 0.21 -1.55
N SER A 162 -12.00 1.10 -2.34
CA SER A 162 -11.37 1.72 -3.51
C SER A 162 -10.08 2.44 -3.14
N ALA A 163 -10.09 3.25 -2.08
CA ALA A 163 -8.90 3.94 -1.58
C ALA A 163 -7.82 2.96 -1.11
N LEU A 164 -8.19 1.91 -0.37
CA LEU A 164 -7.25 0.89 0.11
C LEU A 164 -6.54 0.18 -1.05
N VAL A 165 -7.32 -0.32 -2.02
CA VAL A 165 -6.82 -1.07 -3.17
C VAL A 165 -5.96 -0.18 -4.08
N THR A 166 -6.37 1.08 -4.25
CA THR A 166 -5.59 2.07 -5.01
C THR A 166 -4.27 2.43 -4.32
N ASN A 167 -4.29 2.61 -2.99
CA ASN A 167 -3.07 2.91 -2.23
C ASN A 167 -2.10 1.74 -2.25
N TYR A 168 -2.60 0.52 -2.07
CA TYR A 168 -1.78 -0.68 -2.25
C TYR A 168 -1.19 -0.76 -3.66
N ALA A 169 -1.96 -0.44 -4.70
CA ALA A 169 -1.46 -0.47 -6.08
C ALA A 169 -0.33 0.55 -6.34
N LYS A 170 -0.40 1.71 -5.69
CA LYS A 170 0.58 2.79 -5.78
C LYS A 170 1.85 2.49 -4.99
N GLU A 171 1.71 2.13 -3.73
CA GLU A 171 2.80 1.97 -2.74
C GLU A 171 3.18 0.50 -2.52
N ALA A 172 2.96 -0.34 -3.53
CA ALA A 172 3.24 -1.76 -3.45
C ALA A 172 4.73 -2.02 -3.13
N GLU A 173 4.98 -2.68 -2.00
CA GLU A 173 6.32 -3.03 -1.53
C GLU A 173 6.30 -4.39 -0.84
N LEU A 174 7.39 -5.15 -0.96
CA LEU A 174 7.49 -6.50 -0.38
C LEU A 174 7.32 -6.51 1.14
N LYS A 175 7.78 -5.46 1.83
CA LYS A 175 7.64 -5.33 3.29
C LYS A 175 6.18 -5.13 3.68
N SER A 176 5.45 -4.30 2.92
CA SER A 176 4.02 -4.07 3.12
C SER A 176 3.23 -5.34 2.85
N ASP A 177 3.55 -6.05 1.76
CA ASP A 177 2.97 -7.36 1.45
C ASP A 177 3.14 -8.34 2.62
N LEU A 178 4.35 -8.49 3.16
CA LEU A 178 4.60 -9.41 4.27
C LEU A 178 3.78 -9.03 5.52
N HIS A 179 3.64 -7.73 5.79
CA HIS A 179 2.82 -7.24 6.88
C HIS A 179 1.33 -7.58 6.68
N GLN A 180 0.82 -7.35 5.47
CA GLN A 180 -0.57 -7.68 5.13
C GLN A 180 -0.83 -9.19 5.20
N LEU A 181 0.15 -10.03 4.81
CA LEU A 181 0.04 -11.49 4.90
C LEU A 181 -0.17 -11.92 6.35
N TRP A 182 0.62 -11.32 7.23
CA TRP A 182 0.56 -11.60 8.65
C TRP A 182 -0.78 -11.20 9.28
N GLN A 183 -1.40 -10.12 8.81
CA GLN A 183 -2.72 -9.71 9.30
C GLN A 183 -3.84 -10.57 8.72
N LEU A 184 -3.83 -10.81 7.41
CA LEU A 184 -4.89 -11.52 6.72
C LEU A 184 -4.91 -13.02 7.02
N SER A 185 -3.75 -13.63 7.28
CA SER A 185 -3.66 -15.06 7.68
C SER A 185 -4.29 -15.38 9.04
N LYS A 186 -4.72 -14.38 9.82
CA LYS A 186 -5.48 -14.59 11.06
C LYS A 186 -6.92 -15.01 10.79
N PHE A 187 -7.47 -14.64 9.63
CA PHE A 187 -8.86 -14.86 9.25
C PHE A 187 -8.98 -16.06 8.31
#